data_AF-A0A4Y2CFH1-F1
#
_entry.id   AF-A0A4Y2CFH1-F1
#
_cell.length_a   1.000
_cell.length_b   1.000
_cell.length_c   1.000
_cell.angle_alpha   90.00
_cell.angle_beta   90.00
_cell.angle_gamma   90.00
#
_symmetry.space_group_name_H-M   'P 1'
#
loop_
_entity.id
_entity.type
_entity.pdbx_description
1 polymer ?
#
loop_
_entity_poly.entity_id
_entity_poly.type
_entity_poly.pdbx_seq_one_letter_code
_entity_poly.pdbx_strand_id
1 'polypeptide(L)'
;MNKVKFKQSTSDPCIFIRKEKGKKIIICLYVDDLLIAGSDPDEVKTVINLLQNEFEMSKSAPATEFLGIRLVFTPTELKLDQEEYIDKMLKRFNMSDCKPYSAPLEPKCTPADFANSELFEGPFRELIGSLLYLAVTTRPDILFTVNCLSQL
;
A
#
# COMPACT_ATOMS: atom_id res chain seq x y z
N MET A 1 -26.44 -3.61 3.87
CA MET A 1 -25.80 -2.62 2.96
C MET A 1 -26.75 -1.61 2.29
N ASN A 2 -27.99 -1.97 1.88
CA ASN A 2 -28.93 -1.03 1.23
C ASN A 2 -29.42 0.15 2.11
N LYS A 3 -29.16 0.16 3.41
CA LYS A 3 -29.57 1.22 4.33
C LYS A 3 -28.62 2.42 4.40
N VAL A 4 -27.39 2.31 3.87
CA VAL A 4 -26.32 3.30 4.16
C VAL A 4 -25.81 4.01 2.88
N LYS A 5 -26.45 3.80 1.73
CA LYS A 5 -26.20 4.48 0.44
C LYS A 5 -24.74 4.49 -0.05
N PHE A 6 -23.94 3.52 0.39
CA PHE A 6 -22.62 3.28 -0.20
C PHE A 6 -22.78 2.62 -1.56
N LYS A 7 -21.95 3.04 -2.51
CA LYS A 7 -21.78 2.39 -3.80
C LYS A 7 -20.38 1.82 -3.88
N GLN A 8 -20.27 0.58 -4.33
CA GLN A 8 -18.98 -0.02 -4.63
C GLN A 8 -18.33 0.74 -5.80
N SER A 9 -17.03 0.96 -5.71
CA SER A 9 -16.24 1.59 -6.76
C SER A 9 -16.12 0.65 -7.96
N THR A 10 -16.18 1.22 -9.17
CA THR A 10 -15.98 0.47 -10.42
C THR A 10 -14.51 0.16 -10.68
N SER A 11 -13.59 0.91 -10.06
CA SER A 11 -12.15 0.74 -10.23
C SER A 11 -11.56 -0.27 -9.26
N ASP A 12 -12.16 -0.42 -8.09
CA ASP A 12 -11.70 -1.35 -7.06
C ASP A 12 -12.91 -1.86 -6.23
N PRO A 13 -13.26 -3.16 -6.31
CA PRO A 13 -14.34 -3.75 -5.54
C PRO A 13 -14.19 -3.62 -4.02
N CYS A 14 -12.97 -3.39 -3.52
CA CYS A 14 -12.68 -3.20 -2.10
C CYS A 14 -13.03 -1.79 -1.61
N ILE A 15 -13.33 -0.87 -2.51
CA ILE A 15 -13.61 0.53 -2.18
C ILE A 15 -15.12 0.80 -2.26
N PHE A 16 -15.70 1.32 -1.17
CA PHE A 16 -17.08 1.76 -1.10
C PHE A 16 -17.13 3.27 -0.87
N ILE A 17 -17.91 3.97 -1.68
CA ILE A 17 -18.00 5.43 -1.66
C ILE A 17 -19.43 5.86 -1.39
N ARG A 18 -19.61 6.76 -0.42
CA ARG A 18 -20.86 7.48 -0.17
C ARG A 18 -20.63 8.97 -0.39
N LYS A 19 -21.49 9.61 -1.18
CA LYS A 19 -21.51 11.05 -1.39
C LYS A 19 -22.91 11.58 -1.09
N GLU A 20 -23.06 12.38 -0.05
CA GLU A 20 -24.34 12.98 0.35
C GLU A 20 -24.15 14.41 0.81
N LYS A 21 -25.03 15.33 0.39
CA LYS A 21 -25.04 16.73 0.85
C LYS A 21 -23.66 17.43 0.80
N GLY A 22 -22.85 17.13 -0.22
CA GLY A 22 -21.49 17.67 -0.38
C GLY A 22 -20.40 16.97 0.46
N LYS A 23 -20.76 16.03 1.33
CA LYS A 23 -19.83 15.24 2.14
C LYS A 23 -19.51 13.92 1.46
N LYS A 24 -18.30 13.42 1.68
CA LYS A 24 -17.79 12.18 1.10
C LYS A 24 -17.25 11.27 2.20
N ILE A 25 -17.62 10.00 2.14
CA ILE A 25 -17.01 8.93 2.93
C ILE A 25 -16.55 7.84 1.97
N ILE A 26 -15.35 7.32 2.23
CA ILE A 26 -14.72 6.22 1.53
C ILE A 26 -14.41 5.16 2.58
N ILE A 27 -14.81 3.94 2.30
CA ILE A 27 -14.42 2.76 3.06
C ILE A 27 -13.56 1.91 2.12
N CYS A 28 -12.37 1.56 2.57
CA CYS A 28 -11.53 0.54 1.94
C CYS A 28 -11.58 -0.70 2.83
N LEU A 29 -12.00 -1.83 2.27
CA LEU A 29 -12.10 -3.12 2.94
C LEU A 29 -11.04 -4.05 2.37
N TYR A 30 -10.11 -4.52 3.20
CA TYR A 30 -9.14 -5.52 2.82
C TYR A 30 -9.19 -6.68 3.79
N VAL A 31 -9.79 -7.80 3.36
CA VAL A 31 -10.01 -8.98 4.21
C VAL A 31 -10.72 -8.56 5.51
N ASP A 32 -10.02 -8.57 6.65
CA ASP A 32 -10.57 -8.24 7.97
C ASP A 32 -10.32 -6.77 8.37
N ASP A 33 -9.51 -6.03 7.60
CA ASP A 33 -9.14 -4.65 7.89
C ASP A 33 -10.04 -3.64 7.16
N LEU A 34 -10.48 -2.62 7.90
CA LEU A 34 -11.29 -1.53 7.39
C LEU A 34 -10.56 -0.19 7.58
N LEU A 35 -10.33 0.52 6.48
CA LEU A 35 -9.87 1.90 6.49
C LEU A 35 -11.01 2.83 6.07
N ILE A 36 -11.39 3.75 6.96
CA ILE A 36 -12.50 4.67 6.73
C ILE A 36 -11.96 6.10 6.70
N ALA A 37 -12.20 6.79 5.59
CA ALA A 37 -11.84 8.19 5.39
C ALA A 37 -13.08 9.01 5.04
N GLY A 38 -13.21 10.20 5.60
CA GLY A 38 -14.34 11.08 5.28
C GLY A 38 -14.03 12.55 5.47
N SER A 39 -14.80 13.40 4.80
CA SER A 39 -14.67 14.86 4.86
C SER A 39 -15.25 15.46 6.14
N ASP A 40 -16.04 14.69 6.90
CA ASP A 40 -16.69 15.11 8.14
C ASP A 40 -16.42 14.05 9.23
N PRO A 41 -15.66 14.39 10.29
CA PRO A 41 -15.35 13.47 11.38
C PRO A 41 -16.58 12.90 12.09
N ASP A 42 -17.67 13.65 12.21
CA ASP A 42 -18.87 13.19 12.92
C ASP A 42 -19.66 12.18 12.06
N GLU A 43 -19.65 12.35 10.74
CA GLU A 43 -20.21 11.32 9.86
C GLU A 43 -19.35 10.06 9.81
N VAL A 44 -18.01 10.20 9.87
CA VAL A 44 -17.10 9.05 10.00
C VAL A 44 -17.40 8.28 11.29
N LYS A 45 -17.51 8.96 12.43
CA LYS A 45 -17.91 8.33 13.71
C LYS A 45 -19.27 7.65 13.61
N THR A 46 -20.24 8.29 12.97
CA THR A 46 -21.58 7.69 12.76
C THR A 46 -21.48 6.40 11.95
N VAL A 47 -20.69 6.38 10.89
CA VAL A 47 -20.47 5.17 10.08
C VAL A 47 -19.73 4.08 10.87
N ILE A 48 -18.69 4.44 11.63
CA ILE A 48 -17.98 3.50 12.51
C ILE A 48 -18.93 2.84 13.50
N ASN A 49 -19.76 3.63 14.20
CA ASN A 49 -20.72 3.11 15.17
C ASN A 49 -21.76 2.19 14.52
N LEU A 50 -22.22 2.52 13.31
CA LEU A 50 -23.13 1.66 12.55
C LEU A 50 -22.49 0.32 12.22
N LEU A 51 -21.21 0.32 11.83
CA LEU A 51 -20.49 -0.92 11.52
C LEU A 51 -20.23 -1.74 12.79
N GLN A 52 -19.83 -1.11 13.89
CA GLN A 52 -19.61 -1.76 15.19
C GLN A 52 -20.87 -2.40 15.78
N ASN A 53 -22.05 -1.88 15.45
CA ASN A 53 -23.32 -2.47 15.88
C ASN A 53 -23.72 -3.70 15.07
N GLU A 54 -23.22 -3.83 13.84
CA GLU A 54 -23.57 -4.92 12.93
C GLU A 54 -22.48 -6.00 12.86
N PHE A 55 -21.24 -5.64 13.18
CA PHE A 55 -20.07 -6.52 13.09
C PHE A 55 -19.22 -6.43 14.35
N GLU A 56 -18.61 -7.56 14.73
CA GLU A 56 -17.58 -7.58 15.76
C GLU A 56 -16.32 -6.88 15.23
N MET A 57 -16.11 -5.64 15.68
CA MET A 57 -14.96 -4.83 15.33
C MET A 57 -14.10 -4.54 16.55
N SER A 58 -12.79 -4.46 16.34
CA SER A 58 -11.88 -3.92 17.33
C SER A 58 -12.16 -2.43 17.60
N LYS A 59 -11.53 -1.89 18.65
CA LYS A 59 -11.65 -0.46 18.95
C LYS A 59 -11.14 0.35 17.77
N SER A 60 -11.99 1.21 17.22
CA SER A 60 -11.62 2.15 16.17
C SER A 60 -10.64 3.20 16.72
N ALA A 61 -9.52 3.39 16.05
CA ALA A 61 -8.56 4.45 16.32
C ALA A 61 -8.17 5.14 15.01
N PRO A 62 -7.61 6.36 15.04
CA PRO A 62 -6.95 6.93 13.88
C PRO A 62 -5.93 5.94 13.31
N ALA A 63 -6.00 5.70 12.00
CA ALA A 63 -5.14 4.73 11.35
C ALA A 63 -3.68 5.20 11.41
N THR A 64 -2.81 4.40 12.02
CA THR A 64 -1.35 4.59 12.03
C THR A 64 -0.64 3.67 11.05
N GLU A 65 -1.31 2.58 10.66
CA GLU A 65 -0.84 1.60 9.70
C GLU A 65 -2.03 1.01 8.94
N PHE A 66 -1.85 0.71 7.67
CA PHE A 66 -2.79 -0.08 6.87
C PHE A 66 -2.01 -0.89 5.84
N LEU A 67 -2.21 -2.21 5.79
CA LEU A 67 -1.48 -3.13 4.89
C LEU A 67 0.04 -3.08 5.05
N GLY A 68 0.58 -2.76 6.23
CA GLY A 68 2.02 -2.57 6.40
C GLY A 68 2.57 -1.28 5.77
N ILE A 69 1.69 -0.30 5.49
CA ILE A 69 2.04 1.09 5.18
C ILE A 69 1.76 1.93 6.41
N ARG A 70 2.81 2.56 6.96
CA ARG A 70 2.71 3.50 8.07
C ARG A 70 2.13 4.83 7.57
N LEU A 71 1.09 5.31 8.24
CA LEU A 71 0.38 6.55 7.94
C LEU A 71 0.77 7.61 8.95
N VAL A 72 1.44 8.67 8.49
CA VAL A 72 1.86 9.78 9.34
C VAL A 72 1.11 11.04 8.92
N PHE A 73 0.15 11.44 9.74
CA PHE A 73 -0.64 12.65 9.53
C PHE A 73 0.07 13.86 10.15
N THR A 74 0.28 14.88 9.34
CA THR A 74 0.66 16.23 9.78
C THR A 74 -0.52 17.17 9.57
N PRO A 75 -0.51 18.40 10.10
CA PRO A 75 -1.60 19.35 9.89
C PRO A 75 -1.91 19.66 8.42
N THR A 76 -0.94 19.46 7.51
CA THR A 76 -1.04 19.84 6.09
C THR A 76 -0.89 18.67 5.12
N GLU A 77 -0.32 17.54 5.56
CA GLU A 77 0.09 16.44 4.68
C GLU A 77 -0.15 15.07 5.33
N LEU A 78 -0.39 14.08 4.49
CA LEU A 78 -0.30 12.66 4.83
C LEU A 78 0.99 12.11 4.23
N LYS A 79 1.87 11.56 5.07
CA LYS A 79 3.06 10.82 4.64
C LYS A 79 2.80 9.33 4.73
N LEU A 80 3.23 8.60 3.70
CA LEU A 80 3.18 7.15 3.63
C LEU A 80 4.61 6.63 3.78
N ASP A 81 4.80 5.63 4.63
CA ASP A 81 6.12 5.10 4.94
C ASP A 81 6.12 3.56 5.03
N GLN A 82 7.20 2.94 4.56
CA GLN A 82 7.41 1.49 4.58
C GLN A 82 8.84 1.12 4.97
N GLU A 83 9.49 1.95 5.78
CA GLU A 83 10.87 1.73 6.25
C GLU A 83 11.04 0.33 6.88
N GLU A 84 10.12 -0.05 7.78
CA GLU A 84 10.17 -1.36 8.44
C GLU A 84 10.00 -2.54 7.46
N TYR A 85 9.18 -2.36 6.41
CA TYR A 85 9.04 -3.37 5.37
C TYR A 85 10.34 -3.52 4.56
N ILE A 86 10.97 -2.39 4.19
CA ILE A 86 12.25 -2.38 3.47
C ILE A 86 13.32 -3.08 4.31
N ASP A 87 13.43 -2.78 5.60
CA ASP A 87 14.40 -3.41 6.50
C ASP A 87 14.18 -4.93 6.62
N LYS A 88 12.92 -5.36 6.76
CA LYS A 88 12.58 -6.79 6.79
C LYS A 88 12.91 -7.48 5.47
N MET A 89 12.63 -6.83 4.34
CA MET A 89 12.97 -7.33 3.01
C MET A 89 14.49 -7.47 2.85
N LEU A 90 15.27 -6.43 3.19
CA LEU A 90 16.74 -6.47 3.12
C LEU A 90 17.32 -7.59 3.99
N LYS A 91 16.81 -7.79 5.21
CA LYS A 91 17.20 -8.92 6.07
C LYS A 91 16.87 -10.27 5.45
N ARG A 92 15.65 -10.44 4.92
CA ARG A 92 15.18 -11.68 4.30
C ARG A 92 16.05 -12.13 3.12
N PHE A 93 16.56 -11.19 2.33
CA PHE A 93 17.39 -11.48 1.16
C PHE A 93 18.90 -11.32 1.41
N ASN A 94 19.34 -11.29 2.68
CA ASN A 94 20.76 -11.14 3.06
C ASN A 94 21.44 -9.87 2.51
N MET A 95 20.69 -8.77 2.43
CA MET A 95 21.10 -7.47 1.88
C MET A 95 21.19 -6.37 2.96
N SER A 96 21.26 -6.73 4.25
CA SER A 96 21.26 -5.73 5.35
C SER A 96 22.45 -4.78 5.31
N ASP A 97 23.60 -5.24 4.80
CA ASP A 97 24.84 -4.45 4.70
C ASP A 97 25.04 -3.86 3.30
N CYS A 98 24.02 -3.89 2.44
CA CYS A 98 24.14 -3.36 1.09
C CYS A 98 24.36 -1.84 1.13
N LYS A 99 25.23 -1.32 0.25
CA LYS A 99 25.46 0.12 0.15
C LYS A 99 24.23 0.78 -0.48
N PRO A 100 23.75 1.90 0.08
CA PRO A 100 22.66 2.65 -0.52
C PRO A 100 23.10 3.18 -1.89
N TYR A 101 22.21 3.07 -2.87
CA TYR A 101 22.44 3.59 -4.21
C TYR A 101 21.21 4.37 -4.67
N SER A 102 21.44 5.58 -5.18
CA SER A 102 20.36 6.54 -5.47
C SER A 102 19.67 6.29 -6.82
N ALA A 103 20.30 5.53 -7.71
CA ALA A 103 19.74 5.21 -9.03
C ALA A 103 19.27 3.74 -9.03
N PRO A 104 17.96 3.46 -9.03
CA PRO A 104 17.47 2.07 -8.98
C PRO A 104 18.00 1.19 -10.12
N LEU A 105 18.21 1.80 -11.31
CA LEU A 105 18.84 1.18 -12.46
C LEU A 105 19.52 2.24 -13.33
N GLU A 106 20.56 1.86 -14.08
CA GLU A 106 21.20 2.76 -15.04
C GLU A 106 20.25 3.19 -16.16
N PRO A 107 20.31 4.45 -16.63
CA PRO A 107 19.50 4.92 -17.75
C PRO A 107 19.75 4.08 -19.01
N LYS A 108 18.67 3.70 -19.70
CA LYS A 108 18.67 2.88 -20.95
C LYS A 108 19.00 1.40 -20.77
N CYS A 109 19.10 0.91 -19.53
CA CYS A 109 19.28 -0.51 -19.29
C CYS A 109 18.04 -1.31 -19.76
N THR A 110 18.29 -2.45 -20.39
CA THR A 110 17.32 -3.38 -20.96
C THR A 110 17.53 -4.78 -20.37
N PRO A 111 16.54 -5.69 -20.44
CA PRO A 111 16.72 -7.06 -19.97
C PRO A 111 17.93 -7.78 -20.60
N ALA A 112 18.30 -7.40 -21.84
CA ALA A 112 19.46 -7.97 -22.53
C ALA A 112 20.80 -7.65 -21.85
N ASP A 113 20.89 -6.54 -21.11
CA ASP A 113 22.10 -6.15 -20.39
C ASP A 113 22.41 -7.09 -19.21
N PHE A 114 21.40 -7.83 -18.74
CA PHE A 114 21.53 -8.83 -17.67
C PHE A 114 21.72 -10.27 -18.19
N ALA A 115 21.76 -10.49 -19.51
CA ALA A 115 21.85 -11.84 -20.07
C ALA A 115 23.09 -12.63 -19.61
N ASN A 116 24.16 -11.93 -19.23
CA ASN A 116 25.42 -12.50 -18.74
C ASN A 116 25.70 -12.15 -17.26
N SER A 117 24.74 -11.57 -16.53
CA SER A 117 24.94 -11.24 -15.12
C SER A 117 24.94 -12.51 -14.27
N GLU A 118 25.65 -12.48 -13.13
CA GLU A 118 25.54 -13.52 -12.12
C GLU A 118 24.08 -13.67 -11.68
N LEU A 119 23.58 -14.90 -11.73
CA LEU A 119 22.23 -15.21 -11.32
C LEU A 119 22.11 -15.05 -9.81
N PHE A 120 21.02 -14.42 -9.37
CA PHE A 120 20.71 -14.32 -7.95
C PHE A 120 20.46 -15.72 -7.37
N GLU A 121 21.33 -16.15 -6.45
CA GLU A 121 21.18 -17.41 -5.71
C GLU A 121 20.15 -17.24 -4.59
N GLY A 122 18.87 -17.22 -4.94
CA GLY A 122 17.77 -17.10 -3.98
C GLY A 122 16.39 -17.13 -4.64
N PRO A 123 15.30 -16.96 -3.87
CA PRO A 123 13.95 -16.99 -4.40
C PRO A 123 13.65 -15.71 -5.19
N PHE A 124 14.14 -15.63 -6.43
CA PHE A 124 14.07 -14.43 -7.27
C PHE A 124 12.64 -13.91 -7.47
N ARG A 125 11.68 -14.81 -7.73
CA ARG A 125 10.27 -14.42 -7.89
C ARG A 125 9.67 -13.77 -6.63
N GLU A 126 10.12 -14.21 -5.46
CA GLU A 126 9.71 -13.65 -4.18
C GLU A 126 10.32 -12.26 -3.95
N LEU A 127 11.58 -12.07 -4.34
CA LEU A 127 12.24 -10.76 -4.33
C LEU A 127 11.51 -9.77 -5.25
N ILE A 128 11.22 -10.18 -6.49
CA ILE A 128 10.47 -9.36 -7.45
C ILE A 128 9.08 -9.02 -6.90
N GLY A 129 8.36 -9.98 -6.30
CA GLY A 129 7.07 -9.71 -5.66
C GLY A 129 7.17 -8.69 -4.51
N SER A 130 8.22 -8.80 -3.69
CA SER A 130 8.46 -7.87 -2.57
C SER A 130 8.78 -6.46 -3.07
N LEU A 131 9.62 -6.34 -4.11
CA LEU A 131 9.96 -5.07 -4.72
C LEU A 131 8.77 -4.45 -5.48
N LEU A 132 7.95 -5.27 -6.14
CA LEU A 132 6.75 -4.80 -6.83
C LEU A 132 5.74 -4.21 -5.85
N TYR A 133 5.58 -4.85 -4.68
CA TYR A 133 4.74 -4.32 -3.62
C TYR A 133 5.20 -2.91 -3.21
N LEU A 134 6.48 -2.73 -2.89
CA LEU A 134 7.07 -1.41 -2.60
C LEU A 134 6.84 -0.40 -3.73
N ALA A 135 7.03 -0.81 -4.98
CA ALA A 135 6.93 0.06 -6.14
C ALA A 135 5.53 0.62 -6.35
N VAL A 136 4.49 -0.18 -6.08
CA VAL A 136 3.09 0.21 -6.27
C VAL A 136 2.56 1.05 -5.10
N THR A 137 3.15 0.90 -3.89
CA THR A 137 2.66 1.56 -2.67
C THR A 137 3.39 2.86 -2.34
N THR A 138 4.71 2.84 -2.17
CA THR A 138 5.48 3.97 -1.60
C THR A 138 6.74 4.35 -2.37
N ARG A 139 7.24 3.49 -3.25
CA ARG A 139 8.48 3.69 -4.04
C ARG A 139 8.25 3.63 -5.56
N PRO A 140 7.39 4.49 -6.13
CA PRO A 140 7.11 4.46 -7.57
C PRO A 140 8.37 4.68 -8.44
N ASP A 141 9.42 5.25 -7.87
CA ASP A 141 10.72 5.47 -8.52
C ASP A 141 11.44 4.17 -8.91
N ILE A 142 11.19 3.04 -8.23
CA ILE A 142 11.82 1.74 -8.57
C ILE A 142 11.01 0.92 -9.58
N LEU A 143 9.78 1.34 -9.91
CA LEU A 143 8.83 0.53 -10.70
C LEU A 143 9.40 0.09 -12.05
N PHE A 144 10.13 0.97 -12.73
CA PHE A 144 10.78 0.64 -14.00
C PHE A 144 11.81 -0.48 -13.83
N THR A 145 12.63 -0.42 -12.77
CA THR A 145 13.65 -1.44 -12.47
C THR A 145 13.01 -2.78 -12.20
N VAL A 146 11.97 -2.82 -11.37
CA VAL A 146 11.25 -4.06 -11.05
C VAL A 146 10.64 -4.70 -12.29
N ASN A 147 10.02 -3.90 -13.16
CA ASN A 147 9.45 -4.39 -14.42
C ASN A 147 10.51 -4.90 -15.42
N CYS A 148 11.71 -4.32 -15.40
CA CYS A 148 12.83 -4.80 -16.22
C CYS A 148 13.30 -6.17 -15.70
N LEU A 149 13.55 -6.27 -14.39
CA LEU A 149 14.02 -7.49 -13.74
C LEU A 149 13.00 -8.63 -13.78
N SER A 150 11.69 -8.34 -13.80
CA SER A 150 10.65 -9.38 -13.90
C SER A 150 10.60 -10.10 -15.25
N GLN A 151 11.35 -9.62 -16.26
CA GLN A 151 11.44 -10.22 -17.60
C GLN A 151 12.65 -11.15 -17.76
N LEU A 152 13.53 -11.23 -16.75
CA LEU A 152 14.64 -12.16 -16.66
C LEU A 152 14.14 -13.55 -16.23
#